data_AF-A0A815R2C7-F1
#
_entry.id   AF-A0A815R2C7-F1
#
_cell.length_a   1.000
_cell.length_b   1.000
_cell.length_c   1.000
_cell.angle_alpha   90.00
_cell.angle_beta   90.00
_cell.angle_gamma   90.00
#
_symmetry.space_group_name_H-M   'P 1'
#
loop_
_entity.id
_entity.type
_entity.pdbx_description
1 polymer ?
#
loop_
_entity_poly.entity_id
_entity_poly.type
_entity_poly.pdbx_seq_one_letter_code
_entity_poly.pdbx_strand_id
1 'polypeptide(L)'
;MTTRNSSTDLTDQISPTLALDIAIKEIDQSGHDDERMVLAFNAFDQIIPQLGVFSPLVANLRNEFFDCVYSNQFTVEQIQNKASRKRKRIACIERLSYKVLCERLIDEQQYQLSVFENKMSDVETNLAEKNRDLNQSFEKIQQIENAKQKLMNELSAMRTTLNEKDKLIETLKEECERTRFNCEQEIYNTQLKVKEIIENQATTEALIDELSKYKQGFDQMEEAFMDSSSHRPSGKKDGNQVENQDEPFVQVKNQLMLDIQVAIRLEEQMLTLLNMTTEEYDQILDDEHNKLLKMEEDLSEAQFVKDNINSEQQRYVAAIKEIREEIDIMQRHRRSLEDKLEIVVLKNNEELRNRKATVAFVANEAAQKTGKPSNPLFGLERAFETANRRTDLIEYAPQERILSRFSCKLASSSNGQAWTDFESVSYCDSCADYTYLCPHKFPEDQTIVRVPDGTKYILISRPILKYNESLIR
;
A
#
# COMPACT_ATOMS: atom_id res chain seq x y z
N MET A 1 63.79 -92.81 69.16
CA MET A 1 63.19 -91.73 69.98
C MET A 1 62.20 -90.99 69.07
N THR A 2 60.91 -91.34 69.04
CA THR A 2 59.80 -90.70 69.81
C THR A 2 59.89 -89.18 69.76
N THR A 3 59.03 -88.40 69.09
CA THR A 3 57.53 -88.25 69.07
C THR A 3 57.14 -87.48 67.77
N ARG A 4 56.17 -87.80 66.90
CA ARG A 4 54.68 -87.91 66.92
C ARG A 4 53.88 -86.70 67.45
N ASN A 5 53.13 -86.04 66.55
CA ASN A 5 51.69 -85.63 66.61
C ASN A 5 51.46 -84.31 65.81
N SER A 6 50.79 -84.29 64.65
CA SER A 6 49.33 -84.31 64.40
C SER A 6 48.58 -83.12 65.02
N SER A 7 48.29 -82.10 64.20
CA SER A 7 47.34 -81.02 64.49
C SER A 7 46.11 -81.15 63.59
N THR A 8 45.45 -82.30 63.70
CA THR A 8 43.99 -82.40 63.64
C THR A 8 43.49 -82.33 65.08
N ASP A 9 42.32 -81.73 65.28
CA ASP A 9 41.55 -81.70 66.54
C ASP A 9 42.05 -80.72 67.61
N LEU A 10 41.64 -79.45 67.50
CA LEU A 10 41.63 -78.49 68.62
C LEU A 10 40.25 -77.89 68.91
N THR A 11 39.19 -78.31 68.20
CA THR A 11 37.80 -77.95 68.50
C THR A 11 37.08 -79.00 69.37
N ASP A 12 37.64 -80.19 69.54
CA ASP A 12 37.01 -81.28 70.31
C ASP A 12 37.39 -81.28 71.81
N GLN A 13 38.15 -80.29 72.29
CA GLN A 13 38.56 -80.18 73.70
C GLN A 13 38.16 -78.86 74.38
N ILE A 14 37.31 -78.07 73.74
CA ILE A 14 36.71 -76.89 74.35
C ILE A 14 35.35 -77.30 74.91
N SER A 15 35.13 -77.08 76.21
CA SER A 15 33.80 -77.30 76.82
C SER A 15 32.74 -76.62 75.96
N PRO A 16 31.61 -77.26 75.62
CA PRO A 16 30.58 -76.68 74.76
C PRO A 16 30.13 -75.29 75.22
N THR A 17 30.15 -75.05 76.52
CA THR A 17 29.93 -73.74 77.16
C THR A 17 30.95 -72.67 76.78
N LEU A 18 32.24 -73.00 76.69
CA LEU A 18 33.28 -72.02 76.33
C LEU A 18 33.25 -71.70 74.83
N ALA A 19 32.85 -72.66 73.98
CA ALA A 19 32.62 -72.41 72.56
C ALA A 19 31.41 -71.47 72.34
N LEU A 20 30.37 -71.61 73.15
CA LEU A 20 29.20 -70.72 73.14
C LEU A 20 29.52 -69.32 73.65
N ASP A 21 30.31 -69.19 74.72
CA ASP A 21 30.76 -67.89 75.23
C ASP A 21 31.63 -67.12 74.21
N ILE A 22 32.42 -67.83 73.39
CA ILE A 22 33.18 -67.24 72.29
C ILE A 22 32.25 -66.80 71.16
N ALA A 23 31.30 -67.65 70.75
CA ALA A 23 30.32 -67.32 69.71
C ALA A 23 29.43 -66.12 70.09
N ILE A 24 29.02 -66.00 71.36
CA ILE A 24 28.25 -64.85 71.87
C ILE A 24 29.09 -63.56 71.81
N LYS A 25 30.37 -63.63 72.19
CA LYS A 25 31.29 -62.48 72.08
C LYS A 25 31.56 -62.07 70.63
N GLU A 26 31.60 -63.03 69.69
CA GLU A 26 31.74 -62.76 68.25
C GLU A 26 30.46 -62.14 67.66
N ILE A 27 29.27 -62.56 68.12
CA ILE A 27 27.99 -61.94 67.75
C ILE A 27 27.97 -60.47 68.18
N ASP A 28 28.35 -60.17 69.43
CA ASP A 28 28.36 -58.80 69.96
C ASP A 28 29.37 -57.87 69.26
N GLN A 29 30.44 -58.42 68.66
CA GLN A 29 31.50 -57.66 67.98
C GLN A 29 31.24 -57.41 66.49
N SER A 30 30.41 -58.23 65.82
CA SER A 30 30.05 -57.99 64.41
C SER A 30 29.15 -56.76 64.29
N GLY A 31 29.41 -55.85 63.34
CA GLY A 31 28.73 -54.54 63.27
C GLY A 31 27.46 -54.50 62.41
N HIS A 32 27.16 -55.58 61.67
CA HIS A 32 26.04 -55.66 60.74
C HIS A 32 24.96 -56.62 61.26
N ASP A 33 23.72 -56.13 61.38
CA ASP A 33 22.59 -56.89 61.94
C ASP A 33 22.35 -58.25 61.24
N ASP A 34 22.53 -58.32 59.92
CA ASP A 34 22.32 -59.57 59.18
C ASP A 34 23.40 -60.62 59.47
N GLU A 35 24.66 -60.20 59.66
CA GLU A 35 25.76 -61.09 60.06
C GLU A 35 25.56 -61.60 61.50
N ARG A 36 25.07 -60.74 62.40
CA ARG A 36 24.67 -61.12 63.76
C ARG A 36 23.59 -62.18 63.76
N MET A 37 22.56 -62.04 62.92
CA MET A 37 21.47 -63.00 62.84
C MET A 37 21.93 -64.35 62.29
N VAL A 38 22.80 -64.37 61.28
CA VAL A 38 23.41 -65.61 60.76
C VAL A 38 24.24 -66.31 61.84
N LEU A 39 25.06 -65.57 62.59
CA LEU A 39 25.86 -66.13 63.69
C LEU A 39 24.97 -66.64 64.84
N ALA A 40 23.88 -65.94 65.16
CA ALA A 40 22.91 -66.37 66.17
C ALA A 40 22.20 -67.68 65.77
N PHE A 41 21.77 -67.83 64.52
CA PHE A 41 21.18 -69.08 64.03
C PHE A 41 22.21 -70.23 63.98
N ASN A 42 23.47 -69.95 63.64
CA ASN A 42 24.55 -70.93 63.72
C ASN A 42 24.81 -71.39 65.16
N ALA A 43 24.72 -70.48 66.14
CA ALA A 43 24.81 -70.83 67.56
C ALA A 43 23.62 -71.71 68.00
N PHE A 44 22.38 -71.39 67.58
CA PHE A 44 21.22 -72.25 67.82
C PHE A 44 21.42 -73.66 67.26
N ASP A 45 21.93 -73.78 66.02
CA ASP A 45 22.17 -75.07 65.37
C ASP A 45 23.23 -75.92 66.10
N GLN A 46 24.18 -75.29 66.80
CA GLN A 46 25.17 -75.97 67.64
C GLN A 46 24.62 -76.40 69.01
N ILE A 47 23.69 -75.63 69.58
CA ILE A 47 23.07 -75.93 70.89
C ILE A 47 22.01 -77.02 70.77
N ILE A 48 21.17 -77.00 69.72
CA ILE A 48 20.01 -77.89 69.54
C ILE A 48 20.33 -79.38 69.76
N PRO A 49 21.43 -79.94 69.22
CA PRO A 49 21.79 -81.35 69.41
C PRO A 49 22.14 -81.70 70.87
N GLN A 50 22.59 -80.72 71.66
CA GLN A 50 23.07 -80.90 73.04
C GLN A 50 21.93 -80.86 74.06
N LEU A 51 20.71 -80.47 73.66
CA LEU A 51 19.54 -80.29 74.53
C LEU A 51 18.72 -81.57 74.76
N GLY A 52 19.10 -82.70 74.17
CA GLY A 52 18.46 -84.01 74.39
C GLY A 52 16.96 -84.01 74.07
N VAL A 53 16.12 -84.28 75.07
CA VAL A 53 14.64 -84.39 74.92
C VAL A 53 13.98 -83.08 74.48
N PHE A 54 14.59 -81.92 74.78
CA PHE A 54 14.08 -80.60 74.38
C PHE A 54 14.51 -80.17 72.97
N SER A 55 15.39 -80.93 72.33
CA SER A 55 15.88 -80.65 70.97
C SER A 55 14.75 -80.40 69.95
N PRO A 56 13.67 -81.20 69.89
CA PRO A 56 12.58 -80.97 68.93
C PRO A 56 11.82 -79.66 69.19
N LEU A 57 11.64 -79.28 70.45
CA LEU A 57 10.93 -78.05 70.82
C LEU A 57 11.76 -76.82 70.42
N VAL A 58 13.06 -76.83 70.73
CA VAL A 58 13.95 -75.70 70.40
C VAL A 58 14.22 -75.64 68.89
N ALA A 59 14.25 -76.76 68.19
CA ALA A 59 14.32 -76.80 66.73
C ALA A 59 13.08 -76.15 66.08
N ASN A 60 11.88 -76.41 66.62
CA ASN A 60 10.66 -75.74 66.14
C ASN A 60 10.72 -74.23 66.41
N LEU A 61 11.15 -73.79 67.59
CA LEU A 61 11.33 -72.37 67.89
C LEU A 61 12.37 -71.71 66.98
N ARG A 62 13.50 -72.37 66.72
CA ARG A 62 14.52 -71.90 65.78
C ARG A 62 13.94 -71.74 64.38
N ASN A 63 13.12 -72.67 63.91
CA ASN A 63 12.47 -72.58 62.60
C ASN A 63 11.44 -71.45 62.54
N GLU A 64 10.62 -71.27 63.58
CA GLU A 64 9.70 -70.13 63.69
C GLU A 64 10.44 -68.79 63.69
N PHE A 65 11.52 -68.67 64.46
CA PHE A 65 12.36 -67.46 64.44
C PHE A 65 13.04 -67.23 63.10
N PHE A 66 13.48 -68.31 62.42
CA PHE A 66 14.09 -68.23 61.10
C PHE A 66 13.08 -67.75 60.05
N ASP A 67 11.86 -68.27 60.08
CA ASP A 67 10.77 -67.85 59.19
C ASP A 67 10.28 -66.41 59.47
N CYS A 68 10.47 -65.90 60.70
CA CYS A 68 10.18 -64.50 61.02
C CYS A 68 11.23 -63.51 60.44
N VAL A 69 12.46 -63.95 60.24
CA VAL A 69 13.59 -63.10 59.80
C VAL A 69 13.79 -63.21 58.29
N TYR A 70 13.59 -64.41 57.73
CA TYR A 70 13.82 -64.70 56.34
C TYR A 70 12.54 -65.05 55.60
N SER A 71 12.38 -64.52 54.39
CA SER A 71 11.19 -64.73 53.59
C SER A 71 11.09 -66.16 53.06
N ASN A 72 9.89 -66.74 53.21
CA ASN A 72 9.54 -68.03 52.63
C ASN A 72 9.31 -68.00 51.11
N GLN A 73 9.16 -66.81 50.51
CA GLN A 73 8.77 -66.64 49.10
C GLN A 73 9.94 -66.22 48.20
N PHE A 74 10.98 -65.61 48.77
CA PHE A 74 12.09 -65.05 48.00
C PHE A 74 13.42 -65.67 48.44
N THR A 75 14.13 -66.25 47.48
CA THR A 75 15.46 -66.85 47.67
C THR A 75 16.48 -66.20 46.76
N VAL A 76 17.71 -66.05 47.22
CA VAL A 76 18.84 -65.62 46.41
C VAL A 76 19.77 -66.80 46.16
N GLU A 77 20.17 -66.96 44.90
CA GLU A 77 21.25 -67.85 44.54
C GLU A 77 22.59 -67.12 44.76
N GLN A 78 23.24 -67.35 45.90
CA GLN A 78 24.57 -66.82 46.12
C GLN A 78 25.62 -67.79 45.57
N ILE A 79 26.40 -67.33 44.59
CA ILE A 79 27.60 -68.02 44.15
C ILE A 79 28.71 -67.70 45.16
N GLN A 80 28.92 -68.58 46.14
CA GLN A 80 30.08 -68.45 47.03
C GLN A 80 31.38 -68.69 46.24
N ASN A 81 32.03 -67.61 45.80
CA ASN A 81 33.40 -67.65 45.28
C ASN A 81 34.39 -67.80 46.46
N LYS A 82 34.42 -68.97 47.10
CA LYS A 82 35.53 -69.30 48.00
C LYS A 82 36.76 -69.56 47.12
N ALA A 83 37.71 -68.62 47.17
CA ALA A 83 39.00 -68.68 46.51
C ALA A 83 39.85 -69.84 47.06
N SER A 84 39.54 -71.07 46.67
CA SER A 84 40.37 -72.23 46.98
C SER A 84 40.08 -73.35 45.98
N ARG A 85 41.12 -73.70 45.22
CA ARG A 85 41.12 -74.67 44.15
C ARG A 85 40.46 -76.00 44.56
N LYS A 86 39.59 -76.50 43.70
CA LYS A 86 39.04 -77.87 43.64
C LYS A 86 38.09 -78.29 44.78
N ARG A 87 36.93 -77.62 44.92
CA ARG A 87 35.67 -78.28 45.37
C ARG A 87 34.49 -77.71 44.58
N LYS A 88 33.49 -78.55 44.31
CA LYS A 88 32.31 -78.26 43.47
C LYS A 88 31.65 -76.93 43.89
N ARG A 89 31.25 -76.11 42.91
CA ARG A 89 30.36 -74.96 43.13
C ARG A 89 29.04 -75.51 43.68
N ILE A 90 28.78 -75.29 44.96
CA ILE A 90 27.49 -75.57 45.57
C ILE A 90 26.75 -74.24 45.51
N ALA A 91 25.76 -74.13 44.63
CA ALA A 91 24.79 -73.05 44.69
C ALA A 91 24.04 -73.21 46.02
N CYS A 92 24.27 -72.30 46.95
CA CYS A 92 23.50 -72.24 48.18
C CYS A 92 22.32 -71.31 47.89
N ILE A 93 21.12 -71.85 47.95
CA ILE A 93 19.88 -71.07 47.89
C ILE A 93 19.64 -70.58 49.31
N GLU A 94 19.97 -69.32 49.58
CA GLU A 94 19.70 -68.67 50.87
C GLU A 94 18.39 -67.88 50.77
N ARG A 95 17.55 -67.94 51.82
CA ARG A 95 16.33 -67.14 51.88
C ARG A 95 16.69 -65.68 52.09
N LEU A 96 15.99 -64.76 51.42
CA LEU A 96 16.24 -63.34 51.58
C LEU A 96 15.70 -62.84 52.93
N SER A 97 16.49 -62.05 53.66
CA SER A 97 16.03 -61.38 54.87
C SER A 97 14.90 -60.40 54.55
N TYR A 98 13.88 -60.32 55.40
CA TYR A 98 12.81 -59.33 55.27
C TYR A 98 13.35 -57.90 55.31
N LYS A 99 14.49 -57.66 55.98
CA LYS A 99 15.17 -56.34 55.98
C LYS A 99 15.53 -55.90 54.57
N VAL A 100 16.17 -56.78 53.79
CA VAL A 100 16.56 -56.49 52.40
C VAL A 100 15.34 -56.30 51.50
N LEU A 101 14.24 -57.04 51.74
CA LEU A 101 12.98 -56.80 51.03
C LEU A 101 12.39 -55.42 51.35
N CYS A 102 12.43 -55.01 52.62
CA CYS A 102 11.98 -53.68 53.04
C CYS A 102 12.86 -52.58 52.43
N GLU A 103 14.18 -52.73 52.42
CA GLU A 103 15.09 -51.78 51.78
C GLU A 103 14.79 -51.62 50.29
N ARG A 104 14.61 -52.73 49.54
CA ARG A 104 14.21 -52.68 48.13
C ARG A 104 12.87 -52.00 47.91
N LEU A 105 11.91 -52.24 48.80
CA LEU A 105 10.59 -51.61 48.73
C LEU A 105 10.69 -50.10 48.98
N ILE A 106 11.51 -49.69 49.94
CA ILE A 106 11.81 -48.28 50.21
C ILE A 106 12.50 -47.64 49.01
N ASP A 107 13.50 -48.30 48.41
CA ASP A 107 14.21 -47.79 47.22
C ASP A 107 13.26 -47.62 46.04
N GLU A 108 12.38 -48.59 45.79
CA GLU A 108 11.37 -48.49 44.74
C GLU A 108 10.39 -47.34 45.02
N GLN A 109 9.93 -47.19 46.27
CA GLN A 109 9.06 -46.07 46.64
C GLN A 109 9.77 -44.72 46.46
N GLN A 110 11.04 -44.60 46.84
CA GLN A 110 11.83 -43.39 46.65
C GLN A 110 12.04 -43.08 45.16
N TYR A 111 12.30 -44.09 44.34
CA TYR A 111 12.38 -43.92 42.90
C TYR A 111 11.05 -43.40 42.34
N GLN A 112 9.93 -44.02 42.68
CA GLN A 112 8.61 -43.56 42.23
C GLN A 112 8.31 -42.14 42.69
N LEU A 113 8.63 -41.79 43.94
CA LEU A 113 8.50 -40.42 44.45
C LEU A 113 9.31 -39.43 43.62
N SER A 114 10.58 -39.73 43.32
CA SER A 114 11.41 -38.86 42.49
C SER A 114 10.84 -38.68 41.07
N VAL A 115 10.25 -39.72 40.49
CA VAL A 115 9.58 -39.65 39.19
C VAL A 115 8.34 -38.76 39.26
N PHE A 116 7.55 -38.85 40.32
CA PHE A 116 6.39 -37.99 40.53
C PHE A 116 6.78 -36.53 40.79
N GLU A 117 7.83 -36.28 41.57
CA GLU A 117 8.36 -34.92 41.80
C GLU A 117 8.81 -34.27 40.50
N ASN A 118 9.55 -35.00 39.65
CA ASN A 118 9.96 -34.50 38.34
C ASN A 118 8.76 -34.18 37.44
N LYS A 119 7.77 -35.09 37.38
CA LYS A 119 6.53 -34.85 36.63
C LYS A 119 5.74 -33.65 37.15
N MET A 120 5.70 -33.45 38.46
CA MET A 120 5.05 -32.27 39.06
C MET A 120 5.78 -30.99 38.68
N SER A 121 7.11 -30.98 38.74
CA SER A 121 7.93 -29.84 38.29
C SER A 121 7.70 -29.52 36.80
N ASP A 122 7.63 -30.55 35.95
CA ASP A 122 7.32 -30.37 34.52
C ASP A 122 5.91 -29.77 34.30
N VAL A 123 4.92 -30.19 35.09
CA VAL A 123 3.56 -29.64 35.00
C VAL A 123 3.52 -28.19 35.49
N GLU A 124 4.20 -27.87 36.59
CA GLU A 124 4.27 -26.51 37.14
C GLU A 124 4.95 -25.53 36.17
N THR A 125 6.05 -25.94 35.55
CA THR A 125 6.76 -25.14 34.54
C THR A 125 5.91 -24.91 33.30
N ASN A 126 5.26 -25.96 32.77
CA ASN A 126 4.32 -25.84 31.65
C ASN A 126 3.14 -24.92 32.00
N LEU A 127 2.61 -25.00 33.22
CA LEU A 127 1.50 -24.15 33.66
C LEU A 127 1.93 -22.69 33.79
N ALA A 128 3.14 -22.42 34.28
CA ALA A 128 3.72 -21.07 34.32
C ALA A 128 3.91 -20.50 32.92
N GLU A 129 4.41 -21.29 31.97
CA GLU A 129 4.54 -20.89 30.56
C GLU A 129 3.18 -20.59 29.94
N LYS A 130 2.17 -21.45 30.13
CA LYS A 130 0.82 -21.22 29.60
C LYS A 130 0.14 -20.00 30.22
N ASN A 131 0.36 -19.74 31.51
CA ASN A 131 -0.13 -18.50 32.14
C ASN A 131 0.55 -17.25 31.56
N ARG A 132 1.84 -17.33 31.23
CA ARG A 132 2.56 -16.25 30.56
C ARG A 132 2.00 -16.00 29.16
N ASP A 133 1.80 -17.07 28.37
CA ASP A 133 1.18 -16.99 27.04
C ASP A 133 -0.22 -16.36 27.11
N LEU A 134 -1.01 -16.77 28.11
CA LEU A 134 -2.37 -16.25 28.33
C LEU A 134 -2.34 -14.75 28.64
N ASN A 135 -1.46 -14.30 29.54
CA ASN A 135 -1.33 -12.88 29.87
C ASN A 135 -0.90 -12.05 28.65
N GLN A 136 0.06 -12.54 27.86
CA GLN A 136 0.46 -11.88 26.61
C GLN A 136 -0.69 -11.80 25.60
N SER A 137 -1.52 -12.84 25.51
CA SER A 137 -2.70 -12.83 24.65
C SER A 137 -3.74 -11.80 25.12
N PHE A 138 -3.92 -11.65 26.44
CA PHE A 138 -4.83 -10.67 27.02
C PHE A 138 -4.37 -9.23 26.74
N GLU A 139 -3.07 -8.96 26.89
CA GLU A 139 -2.49 -7.66 26.52
C GLU A 139 -2.70 -7.33 25.03
N LYS A 140 -2.48 -8.31 24.14
CA LYS A 140 -2.74 -8.13 22.70
C LYS A 140 -4.21 -7.84 22.40
N ILE A 141 -5.13 -8.57 23.05
CA ILE A 141 -6.58 -8.33 22.91
C ILE A 141 -6.91 -6.90 23.34
N GLN A 142 -6.39 -6.45 24.49
CA GLN A 142 -6.63 -5.10 25.00
C GLN A 142 -6.06 -4.02 24.05
N GLN A 143 -4.89 -4.24 23.46
CA GLN A 143 -4.32 -3.34 22.45
C GLN A 143 -5.22 -3.25 21.21
N ILE A 144 -5.72 -4.39 20.71
CA ILE A 144 -6.64 -4.45 19.56
C ILE A 144 -7.96 -3.75 19.88
N GLU A 145 -8.53 -3.94 21.06
CA GLU A 145 -9.76 -3.25 21.49
C GLU A 145 -9.58 -1.74 21.56
N ASN A 146 -8.45 -1.27 22.11
CA ASN A 146 -8.12 0.15 22.13
C ASN A 146 -7.97 0.74 20.71
N ALA A 147 -7.31 0.02 19.80
CA ALA A 147 -7.16 0.42 18.41
C ALA A 147 -8.52 0.47 17.69
N LYS A 148 -9.37 -0.55 17.90
CA LYS A 148 -10.74 -0.59 17.39
C LYS A 148 -11.56 0.62 17.86
N GLN A 149 -11.46 0.98 19.14
CA GLN A 149 -12.19 2.13 19.68
C GLN A 149 -11.72 3.45 19.06
N LYS A 150 -10.39 3.62 18.87
CA LYS A 150 -9.84 4.80 18.17
C LYS A 150 -10.37 4.92 16.75
N LEU A 151 -10.29 3.83 15.98
CA LEU A 151 -10.82 3.78 14.60
C LEU A 151 -12.33 4.04 14.54
N MET A 152 -13.11 3.53 15.51
CA MET A 152 -14.55 3.82 15.58
C MET A 152 -14.82 5.30 15.84
N ASN A 153 -14.04 5.94 16.71
CA ASN A 153 -14.17 7.37 16.99
C ASN A 153 -13.80 8.20 15.74
N GLU A 154 -12.72 7.86 15.04
CA GLU A 154 -12.33 8.50 13.78
C GLU A 154 -13.39 8.34 12.69
N LEU A 155 -13.94 7.14 12.51
CA LEU A 155 -15.06 6.90 11.59
C LEU A 155 -16.28 7.73 11.93
N SER A 156 -16.59 7.91 13.22
CA SER A 156 -17.71 8.74 13.64
C SER A 156 -17.47 10.22 13.31
N ALA A 157 -16.26 10.73 13.53
CA ALA A 157 -15.87 12.11 13.19
C ALA A 157 -15.85 12.36 11.68
N MET A 158 -15.40 11.38 10.90
CA MET A 158 -15.44 11.46 9.43
C MET A 158 -16.88 11.46 8.92
N ARG A 159 -17.78 10.64 9.52
CA ARG A 159 -19.20 10.65 9.17
C ARG A 159 -19.89 11.98 9.49
N THR A 160 -19.56 12.62 10.62
CA THR A 160 -20.12 13.93 10.94
C THR A 160 -19.63 14.99 9.96
N THR A 161 -18.34 14.97 9.62
CA THR A 161 -17.76 15.88 8.63
C THR A 161 -18.39 15.69 7.25
N LEU A 162 -18.60 14.44 6.83
CA LEU A 162 -19.22 14.13 5.55
C LEU A 162 -20.67 14.64 5.50
N ASN A 163 -21.46 14.41 6.55
CA ASN A 163 -22.81 14.96 6.67
C ASN A 163 -22.84 16.50 6.65
N GLU A 164 -21.85 17.17 7.24
CA GLU A 164 -21.73 18.63 7.18
C GLU A 164 -21.41 19.11 5.76
N LYS A 165 -20.53 18.41 5.04
CA LYS A 165 -20.21 18.72 3.64
C LYS A 165 -21.38 18.46 2.71
N ASP A 166 -22.16 17.39 2.92
CA ASP A 166 -23.37 17.12 2.13
C ASP A 166 -24.41 18.22 2.31
N LYS A 167 -24.61 18.69 3.55
CA LYS A 167 -25.49 19.85 3.81
C LYS A 167 -24.98 21.11 3.11
N LEU A 168 -23.67 21.36 3.13
CA LEU A 168 -23.09 22.50 2.45
C LEU A 168 -23.28 22.42 0.92
N ILE A 169 -23.06 21.24 0.34
CA ILE A 169 -23.31 20.99 -1.08
C ILE A 169 -24.77 21.28 -1.43
N GLU A 170 -25.71 20.84 -0.61
CA GLU A 170 -27.13 21.09 -0.86
C GLU A 170 -27.45 22.59 -0.79
N THR A 171 -26.92 23.31 0.20
CA THR A 171 -27.09 24.77 0.28
C THR A 171 -26.51 25.49 -0.94
N LEU A 172 -25.33 25.07 -1.42
CA LEU A 172 -24.68 25.67 -2.59
C LEU A 172 -25.45 25.36 -3.88
N LYS A 173 -26.06 24.18 -3.99
CA LYS A 173 -26.94 23.85 -5.13
C LYS A 173 -28.16 24.76 -5.15
N GLU A 174 -28.83 24.95 -4.02
CA GLU A 174 -29.97 25.88 -3.93
C GLU A 174 -29.57 27.32 -4.29
N GLU A 175 -28.39 27.78 -3.87
CA GLU A 175 -27.87 29.10 -4.23
C GLU A 175 -27.54 29.22 -5.73
N CYS A 176 -26.93 28.19 -6.32
CA CYS A 176 -26.69 28.08 -7.76
C CYS A 176 -28.00 28.11 -8.56
N GLU A 177 -29.04 27.41 -8.11
CA GLU A 177 -30.35 27.43 -8.77
C GLU A 177 -31.03 28.80 -8.68
N ARG A 178 -30.98 29.45 -7.50
CA ARG A 178 -31.51 30.80 -7.32
C ARG A 178 -30.78 31.82 -8.20
N THR A 179 -29.45 31.77 -8.24
CA THR A 179 -28.65 32.67 -9.08
C THR A 179 -28.91 32.43 -10.56
N ARG A 180 -28.99 31.16 -10.99
CA ARG A 180 -29.37 30.82 -12.37
C ARG A 180 -30.73 31.39 -12.75
N PHE A 181 -31.73 31.21 -11.90
CA PHE A 181 -33.07 31.76 -12.12
C PHE A 181 -33.07 33.29 -12.22
N ASN A 182 -32.35 33.98 -11.33
CA ASN A 182 -32.21 35.44 -11.38
C ASN A 182 -31.54 35.90 -12.68
N CYS A 183 -30.46 35.25 -13.11
CA CYS A 183 -29.80 35.55 -14.38
C CYS A 183 -30.72 35.31 -15.58
N GLU A 184 -31.47 34.21 -15.60
CA GLU A 184 -32.47 33.93 -16.66
C GLU A 184 -33.53 35.06 -16.73
N GLN A 185 -33.99 35.53 -15.57
CA GLN A 185 -34.94 36.64 -15.50
C GLN A 185 -34.35 37.98 -15.98
N GLU A 186 -33.10 38.27 -15.63
CA GLU A 186 -32.38 39.46 -16.12
C GLU A 186 -32.13 39.41 -17.63
N ILE A 187 -31.76 38.24 -18.17
CA ILE A 187 -31.62 38.01 -19.62
C ILE A 187 -32.95 38.29 -20.32
N TYR A 188 -34.05 37.78 -19.79
CA TYR A 188 -35.38 38.03 -20.36
C TYR A 188 -35.73 39.53 -20.35
N ASN A 189 -35.50 40.22 -19.23
CA ASN A 189 -35.78 41.65 -19.09
C ASN A 189 -34.91 42.51 -20.02
N THR A 190 -33.64 42.15 -20.19
CA THR A 190 -32.73 42.84 -21.11
C THR A 190 -33.11 42.61 -22.56
N GLN A 191 -33.53 41.39 -22.93
CA GLN A 191 -34.06 41.11 -24.27
C GLN A 191 -35.30 41.95 -24.60
N LEU A 192 -36.22 42.13 -23.64
CA LEU A 192 -37.37 43.03 -23.80
C LEU A 192 -36.96 44.47 -24.07
N LYS A 193 -36.01 45.01 -23.28
CA LYS A 193 -35.48 46.37 -23.48
C LYS A 193 -34.78 46.52 -24.84
N VAL A 194 -34.02 45.51 -25.26
CA VAL A 194 -33.35 45.52 -26.57
C VAL A 194 -34.39 45.57 -27.69
N LYS A 195 -35.48 44.80 -27.60
CA LYS A 195 -36.57 44.88 -28.59
C LYS A 195 -37.20 46.27 -28.64
N GLU A 196 -37.49 46.87 -27.48
CA GLU A 196 -38.03 48.22 -27.40
C GLU A 196 -37.08 49.27 -28.02
N ILE A 197 -35.78 49.15 -27.78
CA ILE A 197 -34.77 50.04 -28.39
C ILE A 197 -34.71 49.85 -29.91
N ILE A 198 -34.77 48.62 -30.42
CA ILE A 198 -34.78 48.35 -31.86
C ILE A 198 -36.03 48.95 -32.52
N GLU A 199 -37.20 48.80 -31.90
CA GLU A 199 -38.45 49.41 -32.38
C GLU A 199 -38.34 50.93 -32.39
N ASN A 200 -37.85 51.53 -31.31
CA ASN A 200 -37.61 52.98 -31.24
C ASN A 200 -36.62 53.44 -32.32
N GLN A 201 -35.51 52.71 -32.51
CA GLN A 201 -34.53 53.03 -33.55
C GLN A 201 -35.18 53.03 -34.94
N ALA A 202 -35.96 51.99 -35.27
CA ALA A 202 -36.68 51.91 -36.54
C ALA A 202 -37.64 53.11 -36.75
N THR A 203 -38.34 53.55 -35.70
CA THR A 203 -39.20 54.75 -35.79
C THR A 203 -38.38 56.03 -36.01
N THR A 204 -37.23 56.16 -35.36
CA THR A 204 -36.35 57.33 -35.56
C THR A 204 -35.69 57.33 -36.95
N GLU A 205 -35.30 56.17 -37.47
CA GLU A 205 -34.77 56.04 -38.83
C GLU A 205 -35.83 56.43 -39.86
N ALA A 206 -37.08 56.00 -39.69
CA ALA A 206 -38.18 56.41 -40.55
C ALA A 206 -38.42 57.94 -40.52
N LEU A 207 -38.29 58.57 -39.36
CA LEU A 207 -38.39 60.03 -39.22
C LEU A 207 -37.21 60.75 -39.88
N ILE A 208 -35.99 60.23 -39.74
CA ILE A 208 -34.79 60.75 -40.41
C ILE A 208 -34.97 60.65 -41.93
N ASP A 209 -35.47 59.53 -42.44
CA ASP A 209 -35.79 59.36 -43.85
C ASP A 209 -36.83 60.37 -44.33
N GLU A 210 -37.84 60.68 -43.53
CA GLU A 210 -38.82 61.73 -43.86
C GLU A 210 -38.18 63.13 -43.87
N LEU A 211 -37.42 63.48 -42.84
CA LEU A 211 -36.73 64.77 -42.72
C LEU A 211 -35.65 64.95 -43.80
N SER A 212 -34.99 63.87 -44.22
CA SER A 212 -33.99 63.91 -45.29
C SER A 212 -34.61 64.29 -46.64
N LYS A 213 -35.86 63.88 -46.91
CA LYS A 213 -36.60 64.32 -48.11
C LYS A 213 -36.89 65.82 -48.06
N TYR A 214 -37.30 66.34 -46.89
CA TYR A 214 -37.50 67.78 -46.71
C TYR A 214 -36.20 68.56 -46.89
N LYS A 215 -35.11 68.07 -46.30
CA LYS A 215 -33.78 68.66 -46.46
C LYS A 215 -33.35 68.62 -47.93
N GLN A 216 -33.52 67.51 -48.63
CA GLN A 216 -33.18 67.41 -50.05
C GLN A 216 -33.99 68.41 -50.89
N GLY A 217 -35.27 68.60 -50.59
CA GLY A 217 -36.09 69.64 -51.24
C GLY A 217 -35.61 71.05 -50.91
N PHE A 218 -35.18 71.30 -49.67
CA PHE A 218 -34.60 72.57 -49.26
C PHE A 218 -33.25 72.83 -49.96
N ASP A 219 -32.34 71.85 -49.96
CA ASP A 219 -31.03 71.92 -50.61
C ASP A 219 -31.19 72.14 -52.14
N GLN A 220 -32.18 71.52 -52.78
CA GLN A 220 -32.51 71.76 -54.20
C GLN A 220 -33.05 73.17 -54.45
N MET A 221 -33.86 73.70 -53.53
CA MET A 221 -34.30 75.10 -53.61
C MET A 221 -33.12 76.05 -53.41
N GLU A 222 -32.27 75.81 -52.41
CA GLU A 222 -31.06 76.59 -52.15
C GLU A 222 -30.11 76.55 -53.36
N GLU A 223 -29.90 75.39 -53.97
CA GLU A 223 -29.10 75.21 -55.18
C GLU A 223 -29.71 75.96 -56.38
N ALA A 224 -31.04 75.95 -56.54
CA ALA A 224 -31.74 76.73 -57.57
C ALA A 224 -31.66 78.25 -57.34
N PHE A 225 -31.52 78.70 -56.10
CA PHE A 225 -31.29 80.11 -55.76
C PHE A 225 -29.80 80.51 -55.82
N MET A 226 -28.89 79.55 -55.73
CA MET A 226 -27.43 79.77 -55.83
C MET A 226 -26.90 79.76 -57.26
N ASP A 227 -27.76 79.56 -58.28
CA ASP A 227 -27.39 79.69 -59.69
C ASP A 227 -27.38 81.17 -60.14
N SER A 228 -26.59 81.98 -59.44
CA SER A 228 -26.07 83.27 -59.87
C SER A 228 -24.95 83.71 -58.94
N SER A 229 -23.73 83.37 -59.34
CA SER A 229 -22.44 83.93 -58.93
C SER A 229 -21.57 83.13 -57.96
N SER A 230 -20.30 83.05 -58.39
CA SER A 230 -19.06 82.75 -57.64
C SER A 230 -18.50 81.32 -57.68
N HIS A 231 -17.61 81.16 -58.67
CA HIS A 231 -16.24 80.63 -58.52
C HIS A 231 -15.88 79.75 -57.31
N ARG A 232 -15.55 78.49 -57.63
CA ARG A 232 -14.36 77.69 -57.29
C ARG A 232 -13.84 77.58 -55.82
N PRO A 233 -13.19 76.44 -55.52
CA PRO A 233 -13.17 75.80 -54.21
C PRO A 233 -12.05 76.34 -53.30
N SER A 234 -12.32 76.46 -52.00
CA SER A 234 -11.29 76.76 -51.00
C SER A 234 -11.68 76.27 -49.61
N GLY A 235 -10.70 75.74 -48.88
CA GLY A 235 -10.77 75.39 -47.46
C GLY A 235 -10.97 73.90 -47.23
N LYS A 236 -9.92 73.05 -47.13
CA LYS A 236 -9.05 72.95 -45.95
C LYS A 236 -9.81 73.30 -44.66
N LYS A 237 -10.35 72.28 -44.00
CA LYS A 237 -10.62 72.29 -42.57
C LYS A 237 -9.92 71.09 -41.94
N ASP A 238 -8.79 71.40 -41.31
CA ASP A 238 -8.48 71.03 -39.94
C ASP A 238 -8.88 69.62 -39.51
N GLY A 239 -7.99 68.68 -39.81
CA GLY A 239 -7.87 67.46 -39.05
C GLY A 239 -7.33 67.80 -37.67
N ASN A 240 -8.21 67.87 -36.69
CA ASN A 240 -7.85 67.81 -35.27
C ASN A 240 -8.13 66.39 -34.77
N GLN A 241 -7.03 65.68 -34.54
CA GLN A 241 -6.81 64.72 -33.47
C GLN A 241 -7.93 63.72 -33.17
N VAL A 242 -7.86 62.58 -33.85
CA VAL A 242 -8.17 61.29 -33.22
C VAL A 242 -6.84 60.55 -33.13
N GLU A 243 -6.20 60.60 -31.95
CA GLU A 243 -5.20 59.62 -31.56
C GLU A 243 -5.90 58.27 -31.38
N ASN A 244 -6.31 57.65 -32.49
CA ASN A 244 -6.38 56.20 -32.55
C ASN A 244 -5.05 55.78 -33.14
N GLN A 245 -4.07 55.56 -32.27
CA GLN A 245 -2.99 54.64 -32.62
C GLN A 245 -3.63 53.27 -32.77
N ASP A 246 -4.21 53.02 -33.94
CA ASP A 246 -4.46 51.67 -34.42
C ASP A 246 -3.08 51.05 -34.62
N GLU A 247 -2.52 50.48 -33.56
CA GLU A 247 -1.42 49.53 -33.72
C GLU A 247 -1.87 48.54 -34.79
N PRO A 248 -1.06 48.31 -35.84
CA PRO A 248 -1.49 47.50 -36.97
C PRO A 248 -1.89 46.12 -36.42
N PHE A 249 -3.11 45.68 -36.71
CA PHE A 249 -3.69 44.39 -36.28
C PHE A 249 -2.69 43.23 -36.31
N VAL A 250 -1.80 43.22 -37.31
CA VAL A 250 -0.73 42.25 -37.47
C VAL A 250 0.27 42.24 -36.31
N GLN A 251 0.67 43.40 -35.78
CA GLN A 251 1.56 43.52 -34.61
C GLN A 251 0.88 43.02 -33.34
N VAL A 252 -0.34 43.47 -33.03
CA VAL A 252 -1.09 43.02 -31.84
C VAL A 252 -1.36 41.51 -31.88
N LYS A 253 -1.76 41.00 -33.04
CA LYS A 253 -1.98 39.56 -33.26
C LYS A 253 -0.70 38.76 -33.06
N ASN A 254 0.42 39.21 -33.64
CA ASN A 254 1.69 38.50 -33.51
C ASN A 254 2.22 38.55 -32.08
N GLN A 255 2.02 39.66 -31.37
CA GLN A 255 2.39 39.78 -29.96
C GLN A 255 1.58 38.82 -29.09
N LEU A 256 0.25 38.77 -29.26
CA LEU A 256 -0.60 37.82 -28.53
C LEU A 256 -0.24 36.36 -28.84
N MET A 257 0.08 36.04 -30.10
CA MET A 257 0.57 34.70 -30.48
C MET A 257 1.89 34.34 -29.78
N LEU A 258 2.82 35.29 -29.67
CA LEU A 258 4.07 35.09 -28.95
C LEU A 258 3.83 34.92 -27.45
N ASP A 259 2.96 35.73 -26.85
CA ASP A 259 2.62 35.65 -25.43
C ASP A 259 1.93 34.32 -25.10
N ILE A 260 1.05 33.82 -25.98
CA ILE A 260 0.45 32.47 -25.87
C ILE A 260 1.52 31.38 -25.93
N GLN A 261 2.48 31.47 -26.85
CA GLN A 261 3.59 30.52 -26.92
C GLN A 261 4.46 30.54 -25.66
N VAL A 262 4.71 31.72 -25.09
CA VAL A 262 5.43 31.85 -23.82
C VAL A 262 4.63 31.23 -22.68
N ALA A 263 3.31 31.47 -22.62
CA ALA A 263 2.44 30.86 -21.61
C ALA A 263 2.42 29.32 -21.70
N ILE A 264 2.35 28.77 -22.92
CA ILE A 264 2.45 27.32 -23.16
C ILE A 264 3.79 26.78 -22.65
N ARG A 265 4.89 27.46 -22.96
CA ARG A 265 6.23 27.04 -22.51
C ARG A 265 6.39 27.08 -20.99
N LEU A 266 5.80 28.08 -20.33
CA LEU A 266 5.77 28.17 -18.87
C LEU A 266 4.94 27.04 -18.26
N GLU A 267 3.80 26.70 -18.85
CA GLU A 267 2.99 25.55 -18.44
C GLU A 267 3.78 24.23 -18.58
N GLU A 268 4.50 24.03 -19.69
CA GLU A 268 5.38 22.88 -19.88
C GLU A 268 6.51 22.81 -18.84
N GLN A 269 7.08 23.96 -18.45
CA GLN A 269 8.09 24.02 -17.39
C GLN A 269 7.51 23.62 -16.03
N MET A 270 6.30 24.09 -15.70
CA MET A 270 5.62 23.71 -14.46
C MET A 270 5.26 22.22 -14.44
N LEU A 271 4.85 21.65 -15.58
CA LEU A 271 4.63 20.21 -15.71
C LEU A 271 5.94 19.42 -15.58
N THR A 272 7.06 19.96 -16.05
CA THR A 272 8.38 19.36 -15.86
C THR A 272 8.78 19.36 -14.39
N LEU A 273 8.55 20.47 -13.68
CA LEU A 273 8.76 20.55 -12.23
C LEU A 273 7.88 19.56 -11.48
N LEU A 274 6.60 19.44 -11.85
CA LEU A 274 5.69 18.45 -11.27
C LEU A 274 6.24 17.03 -11.39
N ASN A 275 6.77 16.69 -12.57
CA ASN A 275 7.37 15.38 -12.82
C ASN A 275 8.64 15.19 -12.00
N MET A 276 9.53 16.18 -11.94
CA MET A 276 10.75 16.10 -11.12
C MET A 276 10.43 15.91 -9.64
N THR A 277 9.48 16.66 -9.09
CA THR A 277 9.06 16.50 -7.68
C THR A 277 8.45 15.13 -7.41
N THR A 278 7.76 14.54 -8.40
CA THR A 278 7.23 13.17 -8.30
C THR A 278 8.36 12.13 -8.32
N GLU A 279 9.33 12.28 -9.22
CA GLU A 279 10.50 11.40 -9.32
C GLU A 279 11.38 11.47 -8.05
N GLU A 280 11.59 12.67 -7.51
CA GLU A 280 12.31 12.87 -6.24
C GLU A 280 11.62 12.15 -5.08
N TYR A 281 10.28 12.23 -5.01
CA TYR A 281 9.52 11.53 -3.97
C TYR A 281 9.56 10.01 -4.14
N ASP A 282 9.42 9.50 -5.36
CA ASP A 282 9.57 8.06 -5.65
C ASP A 282 10.97 7.57 -5.24
N GLN A 283 12.02 8.35 -5.52
CA GLN A 283 13.38 8.02 -5.12
C GLN A 283 13.58 7.99 -3.61
N ILE A 284 12.97 8.93 -2.87
CA ILE A 284 12.96 8.92 -1.40
C ILE A 284 12.26 7.66 -0.86
N LEU A 285 11.12 7.28 -1.45
CA LEU A 285 10.41 6.05 -1.04
C LEU A 285 11.24 4.80 -1.30
N ASP A 286 11.90 4.70 -2.45
CA ASP A 286 12.78 3.58 -2.77
C ASP A 286 13.99 3.52 -1.80
N ASP A 287 14.58 4.67 -1.46
CA ASP A 287 15.70 4.75 -0.51
C ASP A 287 15.28 4.34 0.91
N GLU A 288 14.14 4.82 1.40
CA GLU A 288 13.61 4.47 2.72
C GLU A 288 13.14 3.00 2.78
N HIS A 289 12.53 2.49 1.70
CA HIS A 289 12.18 1.07 1.59
C HIS A 289 13.43 0.17 1.62
N ASN A 290 14.50 0.57 0.92
CA ASN A 290 15.78 -0.13 0.96
C ASN A 290 16.45 -0.08 2.33
N LYS A 291 16.24 0.98 3.12
CA LYS A 291 16.70 1.04 4.52
C LYS A 291 15.91 0.08 5.41
N LEU A 292 14.58 0.03 5.26
CA LEU A 292 13.72 -0.91 6.00
C LEU A 292 14.07 -2.37 5.72
N LEU A 293 14.37 -2.72 4.47
CA LEU A 293 14.79 -4.09 4.10
C LEU A 293 16.14 -4.51 4.70
N LYS A 294 17.01 -3.55 5.04
CA LYS A 294 18.32 -3.82 5.64
C LYS A 294 18.27 -3.84 7.17
N MET A 295 17.15 -3.46 7.78
CA MET A 295 16.96 -3.43 9.23
C MET A 295 16.20 -4.67 9.67
N GLU A 296 16.89 -5.68 10.19
CA GLU A 296 16.25 -6.94 10.60
C GLU A 296 15.58 -6.88 11.99
N GLU A 297 15.99 -6.03 12.96
CA GLU A 297 15.47 -6.16 14.35
C GLU A 297 15.29 -4.87 15.19
N ASP A 298 15.68 -3.67 14.72
CA ASP A 298 15.60 -2.45 15.54
C ASP A 298 14.27 -1.67 15.37
N LEU A 299 13.32 -1.96 16.27
CA LEU A 299 12.00 -1.32 16.33
C LEU A 299 12.04 0.22 16.45
N SER A 300 13.08 0.77 17.08
CA SER A 300 13.22 2.23 17.25
C SER A 300 13.62 2.93 15.94
N GLU A 301 14.38 2.25 15.08
CA GLU A 301 14.87 2.83 13.83
C GLU A 301 13.82 2.69 12.72
N ALA A 302 13.05 1.59 12.74
CA ALA A 302 11.86 1.42 11.89
C ALA A 302 10.79 2.50 12.17
N GLN A 303 10.61 2.89 13.44
CA GLN A 303 9.69 3.97 13.80
C GLN A 303 10.18 5.33 13.29
N PHE A 304 11.49 5.59 13.37
CA PHE A 304 12.10 6.81 12.83
C PHE A 304 11.96 6.92 11.31
N VAL A 305 12.18 5.82 10.58
CA VAL A 305 11.98 5.76 9.12
C VAL A 305 10.52 6.04 8.76
N LYS A 306 9.57 5.48 9.51
CA LYS A 306 8.14 5.73 9.30
C LYS A 306 7.75 7.19 9.52
N ASP A 307 8.29 7.82 10.57
CA ASP A 307 8.06 9.24 10.84
C ASP A 307 8.71 10.14 9.76
N ASN A 308 9.87 9.74 9.24
CA ASN A 308 10.52 10.42 8.12
C ASN A 308 9.70 10.33 6.82
N ILE A 309 9.19 9.14 6.47
CA ILE A 309 8.29 8.95 5.32
C ILE A 309 7.05 9.84 5.45
N ASN A 310 6.43 9.91 6.64
CA ASN A 310 5.27 10.77 6.87
C ASN A 310 5.60 12.26 6.68
N SER A 311 6.76 12.71 7.15
CA SER A 311 7.22 14.09 6.96
C SER A 311 7.46 14.41 5.47
N GLU A 312 8.13 13.52 4.75
CA GLU A 312 8.38 13.70 3.31
C GLU A 312 7.09 13.61 2.48
N GLN A 313 6.14 12.76 2.88
CA GLN A 313 4.81 12.73 2.26
C GLN A 313 4.07 14.07 2.42
N GLN A 314 4.14 14.69 3.60
CA GLN A 314 3.52 16.00 3.81
C GLN A 314 4.18 17.09 2.95
N ARG A 315 5.51 17.07 2.83
CA ARG A 315 6.26 18.00 1.95
C ARG A 315 5.89 17.81 0.49
N TYR A 316 5.83 16.56 0.03
CA TYR A 316 5.43 16.23 -1.33
C TYR A 316 4.01 16.72 -1.63
N VAL A 317 3.04 16.44 -0.75
CA VAL A 317 1.65 16.88 -0.93
C VAL A 317 1.56 18.41 -0.99
N ALA A 318 2.31 19.13 -0.15
CA ALA A 318 2.36 20.59 -0.20
C ALA A 318 2.97 21.11 -1.52
N ALA A 319 4.11 20.57 -1.94
CA ALA A 319 4.79 20.96 -3.18
C ALA A 319 3.92 20.70 -4.42
N ILE A 320 3.27 19.53 -4.52
CA ILE A 320 2.35 19.20 -5.61
C ILE A 320 1.16 20.15 -5.63
N LYS A 321 0.64 20.53 -4.46
CA LYS A 321 -0.47 21.47 -4.36
C LYS A 321 -0.07 22.85 -4.89
N GLU A 322 1.09 23.37 -4.49
CA GLU A 322 1.61 24.65 -4.97
C GLU A 322 1.85 24.64 -6.49
N ILE A 323 2.49 23.58 -7.01
CA ILE A 323 2.73 23.43 -8.46
C ILE A 323 1.41 23.37 -9.23
N ARG A 324 0.40 22.65 -8.72
CA ARG A 324 -0.93 22.58 -9.35
C ARG A 324 -1.65 23.92 -9.35
N GLU A 325 -1.60 24.66 -8.25
CA GLU A 325 -2.18 26.00 -8.17
C GLU A 325 -1.55 26.94 -9.23
N GLU A 326 -0.23 26.88 -9.41
CA GLU A 326 0.47 27.64 -10.44
C GLU A 326 0.13 27.18 -11.87
N ILE A 327 0.01 25.87 -12.12
CA ILE A 327 -0.48 25.36 -13.42
C ILE A 327 -1.87 25.90 -13.72
N ASP A 328 -2.78 25.90 -12.74
CA ASP A 328 -4.14 26.44 -12.89
C ASP A 328 -4.14 27.95 -13.20
N ILE A 329 -3.21 28.71 -12.61
CA ILE A 329 -3.03 30.13 -12.92
C ILE A 329 -2.52 30.30 -14.36
N MET A 330 -1.52 29.52 -14.78
CA MET A 330 -0.99 29.56 -16.15
C MET A 330 -2.04 29.18 -17.20
N GLN A 331 -2.85 28.16 -16.95
CA GLN A 331 -3.94 27.77 -17.85
C GLN A 331 -5.01 28.86 -17.97
N ARG A 332 -5.37 29.52 -16.87
CA ARG A 332 -6.27 30.68 -16.90
C ARG A 332 -5.67 31.85 -17.66
N HIS A 333 -4.38 32.10 -17.50
CA HIS A 333 -3.67 33.14 -18.24
C HIS A 333 -3.66 32.84 -19.76
N ARG A 334 -3.34 31.60 -20.14
CA ARG A 334 -3.36 31.13 -21.53
C ARG A 334 -4.74 31.31 -22.17
N ARG A 335 -5.81 30.82 -21.52
CA ARG A 335 -7.19 31.00 -21.99
C ARG A 335 -7.55 32.47 -22.16
N SER A 336 -7.17 33.33 -21.21
CA SER A 336 -7.42 34.77 -21.32
C SER A 336 -6.71 35.41 -22.52
N LEU A 337 -5.51 34.94 -22.88
CA LEU A 337 -4.79 35.41 -24.08
C LEU A 337 -5.43 34.88 -25.37
N GLU A 338 -5.89 33.62 -25.37
CA GLU A 338 -6.65 33.01 -26.47
C GLU A 338 -7.96 33.77 -26.72
N ASP A 339 -8.73 34.09 -25.67
CA ASP A 339 -9.95 34.89 -25.75
C ASP A 339 -9.67 36.29 -26.33
N LYS A 340 -8.59 36.95 -25.88
CA LYS A 340 -8.16 38.25 -26.42
C LYS A 340 -7.81 38.15 -27.91
N LEU A 341 -7.12 37.09 -28.30
CA LEU A 341 -6.77 36.84 -29.70
C LEU A 341 -8.04 36.65 -30.55
N GLU A 342 -9.01 35.88 -30.05
CA GLU A 342 -10.30 35.68 -30.72
C GLU A 342 -11.05 37.00 -30.91
N ILE A 343 -11.16 37.83 -29.87
CA ILE A 343 -11.80 39.15 -29.95
C ILE A 343 -11.12 40.03 -30.99
N VAL A 344 -9.78 40.07 -31.01
CA VAL A 344 -9.01 40.88 -31.97
C VAL A 344 -9.27 40.38 -33.41
N VAL A 345 -9.30 39.05 -33.62
CA VAL A 345 -9.60 38.46 -34.93
C VAL A 345 -11.04 38.75 -35.38
N LEU A 346 -12.03 38.64 -34.49
CA LEU A 346 -13.44 38.94 -34.78
C LEU A 346 -13.63 40.41 -35.15
N LYS A 347 -13.06 41.35 -34.39
CA LYS A 347 -13.12 42.79 -34.70
C LYS A 347 -12.54 43.11 -36.07
N ASN A 348 -11.38 42.55 -36.41
CA ASN A 348 -10.77 42.76 -37.72
C ASN A 348 -11.61 42.16 -38.86
N ASN A 349 -12.26 41.01 -38.63
CA ASN A 349 -13.17 40.42 -39.61
C ASN A 349 -14.42 41.27 -39.84
N GLU A 350 -14.98 41.87 -38.79
CA GLU A 350 -16.09 42.83 -38.89
C GLU A 350 -15.67 44.10 -39.63
N GLU A 351 -14.50 44.67 -39.31
CA GLU A 351 -13.96 45.81 -40.06
C GLU A 351 -13.75 45.49 -41.54
N LEU A 352 -13.24 44.30 -41.87
CA LEU A 352 -13.09 43.85 -43.24
C LEU A 352 -14.44 43.69 -43.96
N ARG A 353 -15.47 43.19 -43.27
CA ARG A 353 -16.84 43.11 -43.81
C ARG A 353 -17.42 44.51 -44.06
N ASN A 354 -17.23 45.43 -43.13
CA ASN A 354 -17.68 46.82 -43.26
C ASN A 354 -16.97 47.52 -44.43
N ARG A 355 -15.64 47.38 -44.54
CA ARG A 355 -14.87 47.93 -45.68
C ARG A 355 -15.33 47.33 -47.02
N LYS A 356 -15.61 46.02 -47.08
CA LYS A 356 -16.17 45.38 -48.28
C LYS A 356 -17.55 45.93 -48.65
N ALA A 357 -18.43 46.14 -47.67
CA ALA A 357 -19.75 46.72 -47.89
C ALA A 357 -19.64 48.16 -48.44
N THR A 358 -18.74 48.97 -47.88
CA THR A 358 -18.47 50.33 -48.36
C THR A 358 -17.89 50.34 -49.78
N VAL A 359 -16.91 49.47 -50.08
CA VAL A 359 -16.33 49.35 -51.42
C VAL A 359 -17.36 48.83 -52.44
N ALA A 360 -18.22 47.89 -52.06
CA ALA A 360 -19.31 47.41 -52.92
C ALA A 360 -20.35 48.50 -53.18
N PHE A 361 -20.67 49.33 -52.18
CA PHE A 361 -21.56 50.49 -52.32
C PHE A 361 -20.96 51.53 -53.29
N VAL A 362 -19.70 51.91 -53.10
CA VAL A 362 -18.99 52.87 -53.97
C VAL A 362 -18.82 52.32 -55.39
N ALA A 363 -18.56 51.02 -55.55
CA ALA A 363 -18.46 50.37 -56.86
C ALA A 363 -19.82 50.32 -57.59
N ASN A 364 -20.92 50.08 -56.87
CA ASN A 364 -22.28 50.16 -57.44
C ASN A 364 -22.66 51.58 -57.84
N GLU A 365 -22.28 52.58 -57.05
CA GLU A 365 -22.52 53.99 -57.39
C GLU A 365 -21.69 54.44 -58.62
N ALA A 366 -20.45 53.97 -58.73
CA ALA A 366 -19.60 54.22 -59.89
C ALA A 366 -20.07 53.48 -61.16
N ALA A 367 -20.60 52.26 -61.01
CA ALA A 367 -21.16 51.48 -62.12
C ALA A 367 -22.45 52.12 -62.68
N GLN A 368 -23.29 52.71 -61.83
CA GLN A 368 -24.48 53.47 -62.26
C GLN A 368 -24.12 54.75 -63.05
N LYS A 369 -22.99 55.39 -62.73
CA LYS A 369 -22.52 56.61 -63.43
C LYS A 369 -21.77 56.33 -64.75
N THR A 370 -21.27 55.12 -65.00
CA THR A 370 -20.36 54.83 -66.13
C THR A 370 -20.81 53.71 -67.07
N GLY A 371 -21.89 52.98 -66.76
CA GLY A 371 -22.51 52.01 -67.69
C GLY A 371 -21.67 50.78 -68.03
N LYS A 372 -20.54 50.54 -67.34
CA LYS A 372 -19.74 49.31 -67.48
C LYS A 372 -19.57 48.62 -66.13
N PRO A 373 -19.82 47.30 -66.04
CA PRO A 373 -19.59 46.55 -64.81
C PRO A 373 -18.07 46.34 -64.65
N SER A 374 -17.42 47.15 -63.81
CA SER A 374 -16.08 46.82 -63.32
C SER A 374 -16.24 45.88 -62.13
N ASN A 375 -15.83 44.62 -62.27
CA ASN A 375 -15.89 43.65 -61.19
C ASN A 375 -14.61 43.75 -60.34
N PRO A 376 -14.60 44.40 -59.17
CA PRO A 376 -13.39 44.67 -58.40
C PRO A 376 -13.08 43.53 -57.40
N LEU A 377 -13.89 42.47 -57.38
CA LEU A 377 -13.79 41.37 -56.42
C LEU A 377 -12.73 40.31 -56.79
N PHE A 378 -12.16 40.39 -57.99
CA PHE A 378 -11.15 39.44 -58.49
C PHE A 378 -9.79 39.72 -57.84
N GLY A 379 -9.62 39.28 -56.60
CA GLY A 379 -8.39 39.44 -55.83
C GLY A 379 -8.53 39.20 -54.33
N LEU A 380 -9.74 39.34 -53.76
CA LEU A 380 -9.98 39.07 -52.32
C LEU A 380 -10.36 37.62 -52.00
N GLU A 381 -10.77 36.82 -52.99
CA GLU A 381 -11.09 35.39 -52.78
C GLU A 381 -9.85 34.55 -52.46
N ARG A 382 -8.67 34.94 -52.98
CA ARG A 382 -7.41 34.24 -52.69
C ARG A 382 -6.88 34.42 -51.27
N ALA A 383 -7.42 35.39 -50.51
CA ALA A 383 -7.10 35.58 -49.10
C ALA A 383 -8.03 34.78 -48.16
N PHE A 384 -9.16 34.27 -48.67
CA PHE A 384 -10.16 33.53 -47.89
C PHE A 384 -9.87 32.02 -47.83
N GLU A 385 -9.25 31.42 -48.84
CA GLU A 385 -8.95 29.97 -48.83
C GLU A 385 -7.72 29.60 -47.98
N THR A 386 -6.85 30.55 -47.66
CA THR A 386 -5.60 30.29 -46.92
C THR A 386 -5.74 30.36 -45.40
N ALA A 387 -6.89 30.81 -44.89
CA ALA A 387 -7.14 30.89 -43.45
C ALA A 387 -7.80 29.63 -42.87
N ASN A 388 -8.46 28.81 -43.70
CA ASN A 388 -9.17 27.59 -43.28
C ASN A 388 -8.36 26.29 -43.46
N ARG A 389 -7.05 26.37 -43.71
CA ARG A 389 -6.15 25.20 -43.84
C ARG A 389 -5.04 25.15 -42.78
N ARG A 390 -5.42 25.40 -41.54
CA ARG A 390 -4.74 24.98 -40.31
C ARG A 390 -5.88 24.53 -39.40
N THR A 391 -6.06 23.31 -38.96
CA THR A 391 -5.14 22.19 -38.70
C THR A 391 -6.04 21.04 -38.28
N ASP A 392 -6.18 19.98 -39.08
CA ASP A 392 -6.65 18.66 -38.60
C ASP A 392 -5.52 17.95 -37.83
N LEU A 393 -4.71 18.71 -37.09
CA LEU A 393 -3.77 18.15 -36.13
C LEU A 393 -4.61 17.84 -34.91
N ILE A 394 -4.99 16.57 -34.79
CA ILE A 394 -5.40 15.94 -33.55
C ILE A 394 -4.49 16.50 -32.45
N GLU A 395 -5.12 17.24 -31.54
CA GLU A 395 -4.50 17.88 -30.40
C GLU A 395 -3.80 16.80 -29.56
N TYR A 396 -2.50 16.64 -29.78
CA TYR A 396 -1.70 15.69 -29.04
C TYR A 396 -1.50 16.29 -27.65
N ALA A 397 -2.36 15.92 -26.70
CA ALA A 397 -2.24 16.35 -25.31
C ALA A 397 -0.98 15.71 -24.71
N PRO A 398 0.09 16.48 -24.40
CA PRO A 398 1.32 15.92 -23.81
C PRO A 398 1.05 15.20 -22.48
N GLN A 399 -0.05 15.57 -21.82
CA GLN A 399 -0.57 15.01 -20.58
C GLN A 399 -0.95 13.51 -20.71
N GLU A 400 -1.41 13.06 -21.88
CA GLU A 400 -1.80 11.65 -22.12
C GLU A 400 -0.60 10.71 -22.27
N ARG A 401 0.60 11.27 -22.51
CA ARG A 401 1.84 10.52 -22.67
C ARG A 401 2.27 9.81 -21.40
N ILE A 402 1.94 10.34 -20.22
CA ILE A 402 2.27 9.71 -18.92
C ILE A 402 1.45 8.43 -18.72
N LEU A 403 0.19 8.44 -19.16
CA LEU A 403 -0.71 7.30 -19.05
C LEU A 403 -0.26 6.10 -19.91
N SER A 404 0.57 6.34 -20.93
CA SER A 404 1.21 5.27 -21.71
C SER A 404 2.13 4.36 -20.85
N ARG A 405 2.69 4.84 -19.73
CA ARG A 405 3.48 4.02 -18.79
C ARG A 405 2.64 2.93 -18.11
N PHE A 406 1.34 3.17 -17.97
CA PHE A 406 0.36 2.22 -17.46
C PHE A 406 -0.30 1.39 -18.56
N SER A 407 0.14 1.56 -19.81
CA SER A 407 -0.31 0.74 -20.93
C SER A 407 0.66 -0.40 -21.21
N CYS A 408 0.11 -1.57 -21.56
CA CYS A 408 0.93 -2.73 -21.89
C CYS A 408 0.27 -3.59 -22.97
N LYS A 409 1.14 -4.27 -23.71
CA LYS A 409 0.81 -5.36 -24.60
C LYS A 409 1.05 -6.68 -23.87
N LEU A 410 0.09 -7.59 -24.00
CA LEU A 410 0.17 -8.93 -23.41
C LEU A 410 0.39 -9.97 -24.51
N ALA A 411 1.37 -10.84 -24.30
CA ALA A 411 1.60 -12.01 -25.14
C ALA A 411 1.76 -13.27 -24.28
N SER A 412 1.25 -14.40 -24.76
CA SER A 412 1.33 -15.71 -24.10
C SER A 412 2.36 -16.60 -24.80
N SER A 413 2.97 -17.51 -24.05
CA SER A 413 3.82 -18.57 -24.59
C SER A 413 3.66 -19.87 -23.80
N SER A 414 3.71 -21.00 -24.52
CA SER A 414 3.74 -22.35 -23.93
C SER A 414 5.18 -22.83 -23.63
N ASN A 415 6.18 -22.26 -24.30
CA ASN A 415 7.58 -22.69 -24.24
C ASN A 415 8.60 -21.57 -23.92
N GLY A 416 8.17 -20.32 -23.83
CA GLY A 416 9.01 -19.15 -23.56
C GLY A 416 9.86 -18.66 -24.75
N GLN A 417 9.72 -19.27 -25.93
CA GLN A 417 10.50 -18.94 -27.13
C GLN A 417 9.64 -18.30 -28.23
N ALA A 418 8.40 -18.78 -28.41
CA ALA A 418 7.44 -18.20 -29.36
C ALA A 418 6.33 -17.50 -28.59
N TRP A 419 6.10 -16.22 -28.89
CA TRP A 419 5.11 -15.37 -28.23
C TRP A 419 3.93 -15.12 -29.17
N THR A 420 2.72 -15.33 -28.68
CA THR A 420 1.48 -15.02 -29.39
C THR A 420 0.75 -13.90 -28.65
N ASP A 421 0.42 -12.84 -29.37
CA ASP A 421 -0.35 -11.72 -28.81
C ASP A 421 -1.75 -12.18 -28.40
N PHE A 422 -2.30 -11.59 -27.34
CA PHE A 422 -3.69 -11.85 -26.96
C PHE A 422 -4.66 -11.28 -28.02
N GLU A 423 -5.80 -11.95 -28.25
CA GLU A 423 -6.76 -11.57 -29.28
C GLU A 423 -7.40 -10.17 -29.09
N SER A 424 -7.36 -9.61 -27.87
CA SER A 424 -7.93 -8.29 -27.55
C SER A 424 -6.95 -7.11 -27.72
N VAL A 425 -5.73 -7.34 -28.23
CA VAL A 425 -4.78 -6.25 -28.48
C VAL A 425 -5.33 -5.36 -29.62
N SER A 426 -5.57 -4.09 -29.32
CA SER A 426 -6.05 -3.10 -30.29
C SER A 426 -5.06 -1.94 -30.42
N TYR A 427 -5.16 -1.11 -31.46
CA TYR A 427 -4.34 0.10 -31.58
C TYR A 427 -4.90 1.23 -30.70
N CYS A 428 -4.03 2.01 -30.06
CA CYS A 428 -4.41 3.18 -29.26
C CYS A 428 -3.84 4.45 -29.89
N ASP A 429 -4.68 5.43 -30.19
CA ASP A 429 -4.24 6.68 -30.81
C ASP A 429 -3.37 7.53 -29.86
N SER A 430 -3.74 7.60 -28.56
CA SER A 430 -2.96 8.33 -27.54
C SER A 430 -1.63 7.66 -27.17
N CYS A 431 -1.52 6.33 -27.27
CA CYS A 431 -0.26 5.61 -27.00
C CYS A 431 0.57 5.34 -28.27
N ALA A 432 0.02 5.59 -29.46
CA ALA A 432 0.60 5.31 -30.76
C ALA A 432 1.13 3.87 -30.96
N ASP A 433 0.53 2.87 -30.28
CA ASP A 433 0.94 1.47 -30.34
C ASP A 433 -0.22 0.50 -30.00
N TYR A 434 0.00 -0.77 -30.30
CA TYR A 434 -0.91 -1.88 -30.02
C TYR A 434 -0.85 -2.27 -28.54
N THR A 435 -1.94 -2.00 -27.83
CA THR A 435 -2.05 -2.16 -26.38
C THR A 435 -3.23 -3.05 -26.02
N TYR A 436 -3.02 -3.92 -25.04
CA TYR A 436 -4.06 -4.75 -24.44
C TYR A 436 -4.68 -4.02 -23.24
N LEU A 437 -3.83 -3.60 -22.29
CA LEU A 437 -4.23 -2.71 -21.20
C LEU A 437 -3.85 -1.28 -21.58
N CYS A 438 -4.81 -0.37 -21.60
CA CYS A 438 -4.56 1.05 -21.85
C CYS A 438 -5.59 1.91 -21.11
N PRO A 439 -5.18 2.88 -20.28
CA PRO A 439 -6.09 3.80 -19.60
C PRO A 439 -7.04 4.55 -20.56
N HIS A 440 -6.59 4.82 -21.80
CA HIS A 440 -7.39 5.50 -22.82
C HIS A 440 -8.48 4.62 -23.45
N LYS A 441 -8.47 3.29 -23.21
CA LYS A 441 -9.40 2.33 -23.81
C LYS A 441 -10.38 1.73 -22.82
N PHE A 442 -10.22 1.96 -21.53
CA PHE A 442 -11.06 1.35 -20.51
C PHE A 442 -12.16 2.30 -20.03
N PRO A 443 -13.43 1.98 -20.30
CA PRO A 443 -14.57 2.72 -19.76
C PRO A 443 -15.04 2.20 -18.38
N GLU A 444 -14.49 1.08 -17.87
CA GLU A 444 -14.99 0.40 -16.67
C GLU A 444 -13.87 0.08 -15.65
N ASP A 445 -14.24 0.07 -14.36
CA ASP A 445 -13.33 -0.08 -13.21
C ASP A 445 -12.73 -1.49 -13.04
N GLN A 446 -13.25 -2.51 -13.72
CA GLN A 446 -12.78 -3.90 -13.61
C GLN A 446 -12.80 -4.64 -14.94
N THR A 447 -11.65 -5.21 -15.34
CA THR A 447 -11.55 -6.06 -16.54
C THR A 447 -10.96 -7.42 -16.21
N ILE A 448 -11.65 -8.48 -16.64
CA ILE A 448 -11.21 -9.87 -16.46
C ILE A 448 -10.41 -10.30 -17.68
N VAL A 449 -9.11 -10.46 -17.52
CA VAL A 449 -8.22 -10.97 -18.58
C VAL A 449 -8.29 -12.50 -18.61
N ARG A 450 -8.85 -13.07 -19.69
CA ARG A 450 -8.84 -14.52 -19.91
C ARG A 450 -7.54 -14.93 -20.59
N VAL A 451 -6.74 -15.71 -19.87
CA VAL A 451 -5.48 -16.26 -20.39
C VAL A 451 -5.76 -17.48 -21.26
N PRO A 452 -5.17 -17.61 -22.47
CA PRO A 452 -5.36 -18.77 -23.34
C PRO A 452 -4.93 -20.08 -22.69
N ASP A 453 -5.63 -21.17 -23.02
CA ASP A 453 -5.35 -22.51 -22.48
C ASP A 453 -3.94 -22.99 -22.87
N GLY A 454 -3.22 -23.59 -21.90
CA GLY A 454 -1.85 -24.08 -22.11
C GLY A 454 -0.75 -23.01 -22.03
N THR A 455 -1.09 -21.78 -21.63
CA THR A 455 -0.11 -20.72 -21.35
C THR A 455 0.73 -21.07 -20.11
N LYS A 456 2.06 -21.06 -20.26
CA LYS A 456 3.00 -21.21 -19.14
C LYS A 456 3.74 -19.91 -18.80
N TYR A 457 3.86 -19.01 -19.77
CA TYR A 457 4.55 -17.74 -19.62
C TYR A 457 3.72 -16.61 -20.21
N ILE A 458 3.75 -15.46 -19.54
CA ILE A 458 3.12 -14.21 -20.00
C ILE A 458 4.22 -13.16 -20.13
N LEU A 459 4.31 -12.53 -21.29
CA LEU A 459 5.17 -11.39 -21.54
C LEU A 459 4.32 -10.13 -21.49
N ILE A 460 4.74 -9.20 -20.64
CA ILE A 460 4.17 -7.86 -20.55
C ILE A 460 5.18 -6.93 -21.18
N SER A 461 4.89 -6.45 -22.38
CA SER A 461 5.73 -5.47 -23.07
C SER A 461 5.07 -4.09 -23.04
N ARG A 462 5.87 -3.07 -22.79
CA ARG A 462 5.41 -1.69 -22.84
C ARG A 462 5.54 -1.16 -24.26
N PRO A 463 4.60 -0.31 -24.70
CA PRO A 463 4.72 0.33 -26.01
C PRO A 463 5.95 1.23 -26.04
N ILE A 464 6.71 1.14 -27.14
CA ILE A 464 7.91 1.95 -27.34
C ILE A 464 7.48 3.26 -27.98
N LEU A 465 7.54 4.35 -27.21
CA LEU A 465 7.19 5.68 -27.70
C LEU A 465 8.14 6.08 -28.83
N LYS A 466 7.64 6.09 -30.08
CA LYS A 466 8.38 6.64 -31.22
C LYS A 466 8.30 8.17 -31.18
N TYR A 467 9.44 8.79 -30.92
CA TYR A 467 9.59 10.24 -30.90
C TYR A 467 9.52 10.79 -32.33
N ASN A 468 8.54 11.64 -32.64
CA ASN A 468 8.57 12.45 -33.86
C ASN A 468 9.40 13.71 -33.60
N GLU A 469 10.68 13.68 -33.95
CA GLU A 469 11.59 14.84 -33.88
C GLU A 469 11.10 16.05 -34.69
N SER A 470 10.16 15.85 -35.62
CA SER A 470 9.62 16.89 -36.50
C SER A 470 8.64 17.86 -35.84
N LEU A 471 8.12 17.56 -34.65
CA LEU A 471 7.18 18.43 -33.92
C LEU A 471 7.87 19.42 -32.95
N ILE A 472 9.20 19.34 -32.80
CA ILE A 472 9.98 20.12 -31.82
C ILE A 472 10.93 21.13 -32.52
N ARG A 473 10.67 21.48 -33.78
CA ARG A 473 11.43 22.53 -34.49
C ARG A 473 10.55 23.68 -34.93
#